data_AF-A0A412PL19-F1
#
_entry.id   AF-A0A412PL19-F1
#
_cell.length_a   1.000
_cell.length_b   1.000
_cell.length_c   1.000
_cell.angle_alpha   90.00
_cell.angle_beta   90.00
_cell.angle_gamma   90.00
#
_symmetry.space_group_name_H-M   'P 1'
#
loop_
_entity.id
_entity.type
_entity.pdbx_description
1 polymer ?
#
loop_
_entity_poly.entity_id
_entity_poly.type
_entity_poly.pdbx_seq_one_letter_code
_entity_poly.pdbx_strand_id
1 'polypeptide(L)' 'MKDLVTTFLKEQGVWVALAVGFGAGAYEFFKTKSFGKALSVLLGGFAFGFFCIYPEEVLTKMGEFLNWALSHIRF' A
#
# COMPACT_ATOMS: atom_id res chain seq x y z
N MET A 1 14.91 14.77 5.92
CA MET A 1 13.46 14.44 6.05
C MET A 1 13.03 13.29 5.16
N LYS A 2 13.54 13.15 3.91
CA LYS A 2 13.23 11.99 3.05
C LYS A 2 13.66 10.64 3.66
N ASP A 3 14.91 10.55 4.15
CA ASP A 3 15.41 9.35 4.84
C ASP A 3 14.58 8.93 6.06
N LEU A 4 14.23 9.88 6.93
CA LEU A 4 13.42 9.59 8.12
C LEU A 4 12.05 9.00 7.76
N VAL A 5 11.42 9.52 6.71
CA VAL A 5 10.12 9.02 6.24
C VAL A 5 10.28 7.64 5.59
N THR A 6 11.32 7.41 4.79
CA THR A 6 11.55 6.11 4.13
C THR A 6 11.99 5.03 5.11
N THR A 7 12.79 5.34 6.14
CA THR A 7 13.12 4.43 7.24
C THR A 7 11.87 4.09 8.05
N PHE A 8 11.05 5.08 8.41
CA PHE A 8 9.83 4.85 9.18
C PHE A 8 8.79 4.03 8.41
N LEU A 9 8.63 4.28 7.10
CA LEU A 9 7.78 3.43 6.26
C LEU A 9 8.30 2.00 6.15
N LYS A 10 9.62 1.81 6.02
CA LYS A 10 10.23 0.47 5.95
C LYS A 10 10.11 -0.31 7.26
N GLU A 11 10.35 0.34 8.40
CA GLU A 11 10.38 -0.35 9.69
C GLU A 11 9.02 -0.43 10.37
N GLN A 12 8.18 0.59 10.30
CA GLN A 12 6.85 0.58 10.93
C GLN A 12 5.73 0.47 9.91
N GLY A 13 5.84 1.17 8.79
CA GLY A 13 4.82 1.16 7.73
C GLY A 13 4.58 -0.24 7.15
N VAL A 14 5.63 -1.03 6.91
CA VAL A 14 5.52 -2.42 6.39
C VAL A 14 4.76 -3.31 7.37
N TRP A 15 5.10 -3.25 8.65
CA TRP A 15 4.47 -4.07 9.67
C TRP A 15 3.02 -3.66 9.93
N VAL A 16 2.71 -2.36 9.92
CA VAL A 16 1.33 -1.87 10.02
C VAL A 16 0.52 -2.25 8.78
N ALA A 17 1.08 -2.11 7.57
CA ALA A 17 0.43 -2.50 6.33
C ALA A 17 0.14 -4.00 6.28
N LEU A 18 1.08 -4.83 6.73
CA LEU A 18 0.89 -6.27 6.85
C LEU A 18 -0.17 -6.61 7.91
N ALA A 19 -0.12 -5.99 9.09
CA ALA A 19 -1.09 -6.22 10.16
C ALA A 19 -2.52 -5.82 9.73
N VAL A 20 -2.67 -4.66 9.08
CA VAL A 20 -3.94 -4.18 8.54
C VAL A 20 -4.41 -5.08 7.40
N GLY A 21 -3.52 -5.47 6.49
CA GLY A 21 -3.83 -6.37 5.38
C GLY A 21 -4.28 -7.75 5.83
N PHE A 22 -3.61 -8.32 6.82
CA PHE A 22 -3.94 -9.62 7.38
C PHE A 22 -5.23 -9.56 8.22
N GLY A 23 -5.39 -8.50 9.02
CA GLY A 23 -6.60 -8.26 9.82
C GLY A 23 -7.83 -8.04 8.95
N ALA A 24 -7.72 -7.20 7.91
CA ALA A 24 -8.78 -6.97 6.95
C ALA A 24 -9.09 -8.23 6.13
N GLY A 25 -8.07 -8.99 5.70
CA GLY A 25 -8.25 -10.25 4.98
C GLY A 25 -8.96 -11.31 5.81
N ALA A 26 -8.57 -11.46 7.09
CA ALA A 26 -9.23 -12.36 8.03
C ALA A 26 -10.68 -11.91 8.32
N TYR A 27 -10.91 -10.62 8.54
CA TYR A 27 -12.25 -10.07 8.75
C TYR A 27 -13.16 -10.32 7.54
N GLU A 28 -12.66 -10.05 6.33
CA GLU A 28 -13.40 -10.28 5.09
C GLU A 28 -13.68 -11.77 4.87
N PHE A 29 -12.74 -12.65 5.24
CA PHE A 29 -12.92 -14.10 5.23
C PHE A 29 -14.03 -14.55 6.17
N PHE A 30 -14.02 -14.09 7.42
CA PHE A 30 -15.07 -14.44 8.40
C PHE A 30 -16.44 -13.89 8.02
N LYS A 31 -16.49 -12.68 7.44
CA LYS A 31 -17.74 -12.01 7.04
C LYS A 31 -18.36 -12.61 5.78
N THR A 32 -17.56 -12.89 4.75
CA THR A 32 -18.08 -13.34 3.46
C THR A 32 -17.97 -14.84 3.23
N LYS A 33 -17.19 -15.56 4.07
CA LYS A 33 -16.80 -16.97 3.90
C LYS A 33 -16.24 -17.27 2.51
N SER A 34 -15.79 -16.25 1.79
CA SER A 34 -15.28 -16.34 0.42
C SER A 34 -13.76 -16.19 0.44
N PHE A 35 -13.08 -17.28 0.13
CA PHE A 35 -11.62 -17.29 0.07
C PHE A 35 -11.08 -16.32 -1.00
N GLY A 36 -11.78 -16.16 -2.13
CA GLY A 36 -11.37 -15.25 -3.20
C GLY A 36 -11.37 -13.78 -2.78
N LYS A 37 -12.36 -13.34 -1.98
CA LYS A 37 -12.42 -11.96 -1.45
C LYS A 37 -11.42 -11.73 -0.34
N ALA A 38 -11.22 -12.72 0.53
CA ALA A 38 -10.17 -12.64 1.54
C ALA A 38 -8.77 -12.53 0.90
N LEU A 39 -8.53 -13.31 -0.15
CA LEU A 39 -7.28 -13.30 -0.89
C LEU A 39 -7.04 -11.98 -1.61
N SER A 40 -8.07 -11.35 -2.19
CA SER A 40 -7.93 -10.04 -2.83
C SER A 40 -7.59 -8.93 -1.81
N VAL A 41 -8.19 -8.97 -0.62
CA VAL A 41 -7.87 -8.03 0.47
C VAL A 41 -6.46 -8.28 1.01
N LEU A 42 -6.05 -9.54 1.17
CA LEU A 42 -4.68 -9.91 1.55
C LEU A 42 -3.65 -9.45 0.52
N LEU A 43 -3.94 -9.62 -0.78
CA LEU A 43 -3.10 -9.14 -1.87
C LEU A 43 -3.02 -7.60 -1.88
N GLY A 44 -4.12 -6.90 -1.57
CA GLY A 44 -4.12 -5.45 -1.37
C GLY A 44 -3.21 -5.04 -0.20
N GLY A 45 -3.27 -5.76 0.91
CA GLY A 45 -2.37 -5.58 2.05
C GLY A 45 -0.90 -5.85 1.73
N PHE A 46 -0.62 -6.89 0.94
CA PHE A 46 0.72 -7.19 0.45
C PHE A 46 1.24 -6.13 -0.52
N ALA A 47 0.39 -5.61 -1.40
CA ALA A 47 0.75 -4.50 -2.28
C ALA A 47 1.11 -3.27 -1.44
N PHE A 48 0.31 -2.94 -0.41
CA PHE A 48 0.63 -1.87 0.55
C PHE A 48 1.91 -2.12 1.36
N GLY A 49 2.19 -3.37 1.74
CA GLY A 49 3.45 -3.75 2.36
C GLY A 49 4.65 -3.55 1.42
N PHE A 50 4.50 -3.95 0.15
CA PHE A 50 5.50 -3.73 -0.90
C PHE A 50 5.76 -2.23 -1.12
N PHE A 51 4.70 -1.41 -1.11
CA PHE A 51 4.78 0.05 -1.15
C PHE A 51 5.63 0.62 -0.01
N CYS A 52 5.53 0.04 1.19
CA CYS A 52 6.30 0.46 2.35
C CYS A 52 7.76 -0.05 2.34
N ILE A 53 8.05 -1.17 1.66
CA ILE A 53 9.43 -1.69 1.47
C ILE A 53 10.19 -0.89 0.41
N TYR A 54 9.52 -0.45 -0.65
CA TYR A 54 10.11 0.34 -1.74
C TYR A 54 9.50 1.75 -1.84
N PRO A 55 9.53 2.54 -0.75
CA PRO A 55 8.85 3.83 -0.73
C PRO A 55 9.45 4.83 -1.73
N GLU A 56 10.75 4.70 -2.03
CA GLU A 56 11.50 5.52 -2.98
C GLU A 56 10.94 5.38 -4.42
N GLU A 57 10.81 4.14 -4.92
CA GLU A 57 10.32 3.86 -6.27
C GLU A 57 8.86 4.28 -6.43
N VAL A 58 8.10 4.09 -5.37
CA VAL A 58 6.67 4.39 -5.31
C VAL A 58 6.42 5.88 -5.28
N LEU A 59 7.12 6.61 -4.42
CA LEU A 59 7.00 8.07 -4.36
C LEU A 59 7.46 8.71 -5.67
N THR A 60 8.47 8.12 -6.32
CA THR A 60 8.93 8.56 -7.64
C THR A 60 7.84 8.32 -8.71
N LYS A 61 7.25 7.12 -8.74
CA LYS A 61 6.17 6.77 -9.69
C LYS A 61 4.86 7.51 -9.39
N MET A 62 4.52 7.73 -8.12
CA MET A 62 3.40 8.57 -7.69
C MET A 62 3.64 10.03 -8.05
N GLY A 63 4.86 10.54 -7.90
CA GLY A 63 5.24 11.88 -8.31
C GLY A 63 5.17 12.06 -9.83
N GLU A 64 5.61 11.07 -10.61
CA GLU A 64 5.43 11.03 -12.07
C GLU A 64 3.94 10.97 -12.45
N PHE A 65 3.15 10.14 -11.78
CA PHE A 65 1.71 10.05 -11.99
C PHE A 65 0.99 11.33 -11.61
N LEU A 66 1.37 11.98 -10.52
CA LEU A 66 0.79 13.24 -10.07
C LEU A 66 1.16 14.38 -11.03
N ASN A 67 2.40 14.40 -11.54
CA ASN A 67 2.82 15.35 -12.59
C ASN A 67 2.07 15.09 -13.90
N TRP A 68 1.90 13.83 -14.29
CA TRP A 68 1.10 13.46 -15.45
C TRP A 68 -0.37 13.87 -15.27
N ALA A 69 -0.96 13.58 -14.12
CA ALA A 69 -2.34 13.94 -13.79
C ALA A 69 -2.53 15.47 -13.71
N LEU A 70 -1.60 16.19 -13.09
CA LEU A 70 -1.59 17.66 -13.07
C LEU A 70 -1.38 18.25 -14.47
N SER A 71 -0.56 17.62 -15.31
CA SER A 71 -0.40 18.00 -16.71
C SER A 71 -1.62 17.67 -17.57
N HIS A 72 -2.44 16.70 -17.18
CA HIS A 72 -3.70 16.37 -17.83
C HIS A 72 -4.89 17.19 -17.30
N ILE A 73 -4.79 17.70 -16.07
CA ILE A 73 -5.80 18.55 -15.40
C ILE A 73 -5.54 20.04 -15.67
N ARG A 74 -4.32 20.44 -16.01
CA ARG A 74 -4.03 21.79 -16.56
C ARG A 74 -4.68 21.94 -17.94
N PHE A 75 -5.92 22.42 -17.90
CA PHE A 75 -6.45 23.42 -18.84
C PHE A 75 -5.61 24.70 -18.79
#